data_AF-A0A815VX98-F1
#
_entry.id   AF-A0A815VX98-F1
#
_cell.length_a   1.000
_cell.length_b   1.000
_cell.length_c   1.000
_cell.angle_alpha   90.00
_cell.angle_beta   90.00
_cell.angle_gamma   90.00
#
_symmetry.space_group_name_H-M   'P 1'
#
loop_
_entity.id
_entity.type
_entity.pdbx_description
1 polymer ?
#
loop_
_entity_poly.entity_id
_entity_poly.type
_entity_poly.pdbx_seq_one_letter_code
_entity_poly.pdbx_strand_id
1 'polypeptide(L)'
;SSDPYYDIWALRTLSDSIMNYDIWHRIWDLRKPGKNYCYETLVDLIVHVHQKRIPIEYGLIEVRSAFGGAGLYKANSTYACQYDGEDNACEHIEFHLCIREQNHGRIFINSAFQVF
;
A
#
# COMPACT_ATOMS: atom_id res chain seq x y z
N SER A 1 -11.44 12.41 -11.41
CA SER A 1 -11.00 13.02 -10.13
C SER A 1 -9.51 13.33 -10.21
N SER A 2 -9.03 14.41 -9.56
CA SER A 2 -7.67 14.99 -9.66
C SER A 2 -6.69 14.53 -8.57
N ASP A 3 -7.14 13.66 -7.68
CA ASP A 3 -6.45 13.44 -6.42
C ASP A 3 -5.38 12.34 -6.52
N PRO A 4 -4.28 12.42 -5.74
CA PRO A 4 -3.20 11.45 -5.77
C PRO A 4 -3.69 10.03 -5.42
N TYR A 5 -2.90 9.01 -5.77
CA TYR A 5 -3.24 7.62 -5.46
C TYR A 5 -3.45 7.47 -3.94
N TYR A 6 -4.64 7.00 -3.54
CA TYR A 6 -5.01 6.93 -2.14
C TYR A 6 -4.55 5.63 -1.49
N ASP A 7 -3.94 5.85 -0.34
CA ASP A 7 -3.38 4.91 0.61
C ASP A 7 -2.09 4.17 0.19
N ILE A 8 -0.98 4.65 0.76
CA ILE A 8 0.35 4.02 0.65
C ILE A 8 0.64 3.06 1.81
N TRP A 9 -0.30 2.87 2.74
CA TRP A 9 -0.13 1.94 3.86
C TRP A 9 0.03 0.50 3.35
N ALA A 10 -0.82 0.11 2.40
CA ALA A 10 -0.77 -1.20 1.74
C ALA A 10 0.32 -1.30 0.65
N LEU A 11 0.92 -0.19 0.21
CA LEU A 11 1.81 -0.17 -0.95
C LEU A 11 3.15 -0.87 -0.64
N ARG A 12 3.44 -1.91 -1.40
CA ARG A 12 4.74 -2.60 -1.43
C ARG A 12 5.18 -2.75 -2.88
N THR A 13 6.19 -1.99 -3.30
CA THR A 13 6.73 -2.04 -4.67
C THR A 13 7.53 -3.32 -4.90
N LEU A 14 7.74 -3.69 -6.16
CA LEU A 14 8.65 -4.80 -6.50
C LEU A 14 10.13 -4.48 -6.22
N SER A 15 10.49 -3.20 -6.18
CA SER A 15 11.83 -2.73 -5.81
C SER A 15 11.89 -2.39 -4.33
N ASP A 16 12.89 -2.92 -3.63
CA ASP A 16 13.08 -2.64 -2.19
C ASP A 16 13.55 -1.20 -1.91
N SER A 17 14.08 -0.50 -2.92
CA SER A 17 14.59 0.86 -2.77
C SER A 17 13.50 1.94 -2.90
N ILE A 18 12.31 1.61 -3.38
CA ILE A 18 11.23 2.59 -3.62
C ILE A 18 10.30 2.66 -2.41
N MET A 19 9.54 1.59 -2.14
CA MET A 19 8.62 1.52 -1.00
C MET A 19 8.26 0.06 -0.71
N ASN A 20 9.09 -0.61 0.09
CA ASN A 20 8.83 -1.96 0.58
C ASN A 20 8.86 -2.05 2.11
N TYR A 21 8.31 -1.05 2.78
CA TYR A 21 8.24 -0.96 4.23
C TYR A 21 6.95 -0.24 4.66
N ASP A 22 6.57 -0.37 5.92
CA ASP A 22 5.43 0.36 6.47
C ASP A 22 5.82 1.80 6.81
N ILE A 23 5.23 2.74 6.08
CA ILE A 23 5.53 4.16 6.25
C ILE A 23 4.89 4.77 7.50
N TRP A 24 3.78 4.22 7.97
CA TRP A 24 3.07 4.71 9.16
C TRP A 24 3.77 4.27 10.44
N HIS A 25 4.39 3.09 10.45
CA HIS A 25 5.30 2.67 11.52
C HIS A 25 6.40 3.70 11.80
N ARG A 26 6.96 4.31 10.74
CA ARG A 26 7.97 5.36 10.88
C ARG A 26 7.42 6.62 11.56
N ILE A 27 6.17 6.99 11.25
CA ILE A 27 5.48 8.09 11.93
C ILE A 27 5.29 7.77 13.41
N TRP A 28 4.80 6.58 13.73
CA TRP A 28 4.55 6.15 15.11
C TRP A 28 5.83 6.11 15.93
N ASP A 29 6.95 5.64 15.36
CA ASP A 29 8.27 5.65 16.00
C ASP A 29 8.81 7.05 16.30
N LEU A 30 8.50 8.02 15.43
CA LEU A 30 8.85 9.43 15.63
C LEU A 30 7.93 10.12 16.64
N ARG A 31 6.76 9.55 16.93
CA ARG A 31 5.81 10.04 17.93
C ARG A 31 5.87 9.34 19.29
N LYS A 32 6.81 8.41 19.48
CA LYS A 32 7.07 7.83 20.80
C LYS A 32 7.35 8.92 21.85
N PRO A 33 6.94 8.71 23.13
CA PRO A 33 7.14 9.69 24.19
C PRO A 33 8.58 10.22 24.26
N GLY A 34 8.74 11.53 24.42
CA GLY A 34 10.05 12.20 24.46
C GLY A 34 10.50 12.82 23.12
N LYS A 35 9.73 12.64 22.04
CA LYS A 35 9.94 13.33 20.76
C LYS A 35 8.84 14.36 20.52
N ASN A 36 9.21 15.61 20.24
CA ASN A 36 8.28 16.72 20.03
C ASN A 36 8.23 17.13 18.55
N TYR A 37 7.74 16.23 17.70
CA TYR A 37 7.47 16.55 16.30
C TYR A 37 5.98 16.84 16.10
N CYS A 38 5.67 17.88 15.32
CA CYS A 38 4.32 18.16 14.84
C CYS A 38 3.85 17.00 13.95
N TYR A 39 2.65 16.46 14.20
CA TYR A 39 2.15 15.28 13.49
C TYR A 39 1.93 15.58 12.01
N GLU A 40 1.32 16.73 11.72
CA GLU A 40 1.02 17.20 10.38
C GLU A 40 2.30 17.34 9.56
N THR A 41 3.35 17.94 10.15
CA THR A 41 4.66 18.05 9.49
C THR A 41 5.29 16.69 9.20
N LEU A 42 5.15 15.71 10.10
CA LEU A 42 5.65 14.37 9.84
C LEU A 42 4.90 13.69 8.69
N VAL A 43 3.57 13.81 8.65
CA VAL A 43 2.74 13.27 7.56
C VAL A 43 3.11 13.95 6.22
N ASP A 44 3.28 15.27 6.20
CA ASP A 44 3.71 16.00 5.00
C ASP A 44 5.07 15.50 4.48
N LEU A 45 6.06 15.39 5.36
CA LEU A 45 7.45 15.08 4.99
C LEU A 45 7.70 13.60 4.70
N ILE A 46 6.88 12.70 5.27
CA ILE A 46 7.11 11.26 5.19
C ILE A 46 6.02 10.59 4.37
N VAL A 47 4.74 10.93 4.51
CA VAL A 47 3.65 10.23 3.81
C VAL A 47 3.34 10.91 2.47
N HIS A 48 3.05 12.21 2.48
CA HIS A 48 2.55 12.91 1.29
C HIS A 48 3.58 13.00 0.16
N VAL A 49 4.89 13.01 0.47
CA VAL A 49 5.95 12.96 -0.56
C VAL A 49 5.93 11.68 -1.42
N HIS A 50 5.28 10.62 -0.93
CA HIS A 50 5.12 9.36 -1.66
C HIS A 50 3.73 9.16 -2.26
N GLN A 51 2.73 9.97 -1.89
CA GLN A 51 1.39 9.96 -2.48
C GLN A 51 1.41 10.65 -3.85
N LYS A 52 1.90 9.93 -4.85
CA LYS A 52 2.05 10.44 -6.22
C LYS A 52 0.80 10.12 -7.03
N ARG A 53 0.50 11.03 -7.97
CA ARG A 53 -0.43 10.72 -9.06
C ARG A 53 0.22 9.72 -10.01
N ILE A 54 -0.50 8.66 -10.32
CA ILE A 54 -0.13 7.71 -11.36
C ILE A 54 -0.96 8.07 -12.61
N PRO A 55 -0.33 8.49 -13.72
CA PRO A 55 -1.05 8.78 -14.95
C PRO A 55 -1.73 7.52 -15.52
N ILE A 56 -2.90 7.69 -16.14
CA ILE A 56 -3.75 6.57 -16.60
C ILE A 56 -3.10 5.75 -17.72
N GLU A 57 -2.18 6.36 -18.46
CA GLU A 57 -1.41 5.75 -19.54
C GLU A 57 -0.44 4.66 -19.07
N TYR A 58 -0.15 4.58 -17.76
CA TYR A 58 0.69 3.51 -17.21
C TYR A 58 -0.03 2.15 -17.17
N GLY A 59 -1.37 2.12 -17.29
CA GLY A 59 -2.14 0.89 -17.29
C GLY A 59 -2.01 0.11 -15.97
N LEU A 60 -1.71 -1.20 -16.08
CA LEU A 60 -1.50 -2.10 -14.95
C LEU A 60 -0.03 -2.06 -14.49
N ILE A 61 0.19 -1.61 -13.27
CA ILE A 61 1.52 -1.55 -12.65
C ILE A 61 1.63 -2.68 -11.63
N GLU A 62 2.56 -3.61 -11.83
CA GLU A 62 2.76 -4.71 -10.89
C GLU A 62 3.41 -4.23 -9.58
N VAL A 63 2.88 -4.73 -8.46
CA VAL A 63 3.35 -4.47 -7.10
C VAL A 63 3.32 -5.76 -6.28
N ARG A 64 3.97 -5.77 -5.11
CA ARG A 64 3.81 -6.82 -4.11
C ARG A 64 2.46 -6.71 -3.40
N SER A 65 2.07 -5.47 -3.05
CA SER A 65 0.78 -5.16 -2.44
C SER A 65 0.39 -3.73 -2.77
N ALA A 66 -0.90 -3.47 -2.92
CA ALA A 66 -1.49 -2.13 -2.88
C ALA A 66 -3.01 -2.26 -2.68
N PHE A 67 -3.60 -1.30 -1.97
CA PHE A 67 -5.05 -1.21 -1.78
C PHE A 67 -5.40 0.26 -1.57
N GLY A 68 -6.55 0.70 -2.11
CA GLY A 68 -6.96 2.10 -2.10
C GLY A 68 -8.49 2.26 -2.17
N GLY A 69 -9.24 1.30 -1.62
CA GLY A 69 -10.70 1.33 -1.51
C GLY A 69 -11.44 0.24 -2.29
N ALA A 70 -10.85 -0.29 -3.37
CA ALA A 70 -11.44 -1.40 -4.11
C ALA A 70 -10.38 -2.30 -4.76
N GLY A 71 -10.66 -3.60 -4.81
CA GLY A 71 -9.80 -4.62 -5.40
C GLY A 71 -10.63 -5.71 -6.10
N LEU A 72 -10.11 -6.22 -7.20
CA LEU A 72 -10.70 -7.33 -7.96
C LEU A 72 -9.73 -8.49 -7.96
N TYR A 73 -10.18 -9.63 -7.45
CA TYR A 73 -9.37 -10.84 -7.31
C TYR A 73 -10.02 -12.00 -8.05
N LYS A 74 -9.20 -12.85 -8.67
CA LYS A 74 -9.67 -14.17 -9.10
C LYS A 74 -9.86 -15.02 -7.86
N ALA A 75 -11.07 -15.56 -7.66
CA ALA A 75 -11.41 -16.33 -6.46
C ALA A 75 -10.42 -17.48 -6.18
N ASN A 76 -9.94 -18.14 -7.25
CA ASN A 76 -8.97 -19.22 -7.10
C ASN A 76 -7.59 -18.76 -6.60
N SER A 77 -7.22 -17.51 -6.87
CA SER A 77 -5.95 -16.94 -6.41
C SER A 77 -5.99 -16.56 -4.93
N THR A 78 -7.18 -16.51 -4.30
CA THR A 78 -7.34 -16.10 -2.89
C THR A 78 -7.58 -17.28 -1.95
N TYR A 79 -7.61 -18.52 -2.44
CA TYR A 79 -7.81 -19.69 -1.58
C TYR A 79 -6.73 -19.76 -0.50
N ALA A 80 -7.15 -20.04 0.73
CA ALA A 80 -6.32 -20.13 1.94
C ALA A 80 -5.56 -18.85 2.35
N CYS A 81 -5.73 -17.74 1.63
CA CYS A 81 -5.18 -16.44 2.03
C CYS A 81 -6.18 -15.65 2.86
N GLN A 82 -5.69 -15.00 3.91
CA GLN A 82 -6.50 -14.22 4.84
C GLN A 82 -5.92 -12.82 5.01
N TYR A 83 -6.78 -11.89 5.37
CA TYR A 83 -6.37 -10.59 5.87
C TYR A 83 -5.78 -10.75 7.26
N ASP A 84 -4.65 -10.10 7.50
CA ASP A 84 -3.98 -10.13 8.80
C ASP A 84 -3.37 -8.77 9.13
N GLY A 85 -3.95 -8.10 10.12
CA GLY A 85 -3.52 -6.79 10.62
C GLY A 85 -2.63 -6.87 11.87
N GLU A 86 -2.00 -8.01 12.15
CA GLU A 86 -0.99 -8.13 13.20
C GLU A 86 0.12 -7.07 13.03
N ASP A 87 0.74 -6.70 14.14
CA ASP A 87 1.77 -5.66 14.23
C ASP A 87 1.37 -4.26 13.72
N ASN A 88 0.08 -3.92 13.61
CA ASN A 88 -0.40 -2.63 13.07
C ASN A 88 -0.02 -2.37 11.61
N ALA A 89 0.34 -3.41 10.85
CA ALA A 89 0.48 -3.30 9.40
C ALA A 89 -0.90 -3.33 8.72
N CYS A 90 -0.97 -2.86 7.47
CA CYS A 90 -2.19 -2.99 6.68
C CYS A 90 -2.48 -4.46 6.39
N GLU A 91 -3.69 -4.90 6.69
CA GLU A 91 -4.16 -6.27 6.59
C GLU A 91 -4.11 -6.84 5.17
N HIS A 92 -4.15 -5.97 4.17
CA HIS A 92 -4.03 -6.33 2.76
C HIS A 92 -2.63 -6.81 2.39
N ILE A 93 -1.59 -6.48 3.16
CA ILE A 93 -0.20 -6.83 2.81
C ILE A 93 -0.03 -8.34 2.88
N GLU A 94 -0.33 -8.95 4.02
CA GLU A 94 -0.17 -10.41 4.21
C GLU A 94 -1.10 -11.19 3.28
N PHE A 95 -2.32 -10.69 3.06
CA PHE A 95 -3.23 -11.27 2.07
C PHE A 95 -2.60 -11.30 0.66
N HIS A 96 -2.04 -10.17 0.20
CA HIS A 96 -1.40 -10.07 -1.11
C HIS A 96 -0.11 -10.90 -1.20
N LEU A 97 0.70 -10.93 -0.15
CA LEU A 97 1.91 -11.76 -0.10
C LEU A 97 1.56 -13.24 -0.20
N CYS A 98 0.56 -13.71 0.55
CA CYS A 98 0.03 -15.07 0.43
C CYS A 98 -0.43 -15.39 -1.00
N ILE A 99 -1.19 -14.50 -1.65
CA ILE A 99 -1.64 -14.69 -3.04
C ILE A 99 -0.44 -14.90 -3.97
N ARG A 100 0.62 -14.11 -3.79
CA ARG A 100 1.83 -14.15 -4.63
C ARG A 100 2.64 -15.42 -4.39
N GLU A 101 2.83 -15.78 -3.13
CA GLU A 101 3.72 -16.88 -2.72
C GLU A 101 3.07 -18.25 -2.85
N GLN A 102 1.82 -18.40 -2.41
CA GLN A 102 1.12 -19.69 -2.37
C GLN A 102 0.36 -19.97 -3.67
N ASN A 103 -0.27 -18.95 -4.24
CA ASN A 103 -1.16 -19.11 -5.40
C ASN A 103 -0.58 -18.56 -6.71
N HIS A 104 0.70 -18.14 -6.70
CA HIS A 104 1.42 -17.56 -7.84
C HIS A 104 0.67 -16.41 -8.54
N GLY A 105 -0.18 -15.70 -7.78
CA GLY A 105 -0.91 -14.54 -8.26
C GLY A 105 0.03 -13.35 -8.43
N ARG A 106 -0.41 -12.38 -9.24
CA ARG A 106 0.28 -11.09 -9.40
C ARG A 106 -0.69 -9.99 -9.03
N ILE A 107 -0.20 -9.01 -8.28
CA ILE A 107 -0.98 -7.87 -7.80
C ILE A 107 -0.64 -6.67 -8.67
N PHE A 108 -1.66 -5.94 -9.11
CA PHE A 108 -1.50 -4.79 -9.98
C PHE A 108 -2.30 -3.61 -9.46
N ILE A 109 -1.71 -2.42 -9.55
CA ILE A 109 -2.44 -1.16 -9.50
C ILE A 109 -2.99 -0.90 -10.90
N ASN A 110 -4.30 -0.69 -11.01
CA ASN A 110 -4.91 -0.24 -12.25
C ASN A 110 -5.10 1.27 -12.21
N SER A 111 -4.23 2.01 -12.91
CA SER A 111 -4.25 3.48 -12.95
C SER A 111 -5.53 4.06 -13.58
N ALA A 112 -6.28 3.27 -14.36
CA ALA A 112 -7.55 3.68 -14.96
C ALA A 112 -8.78 3.34 -14.09
N PHE A 113 -8.61 2.57 -13.01
CA PHE A 113 -9.72 2.17 -12.15
C PHE A 113 -10.04 3.26 -11.14
N GLN A 114 -11.08 4.05 -11.42
CA GLN A 114 -11.55 5.13 -10.56
C GLN A 114 -12.83 4.71 -9.85
N VAL A 115 -12.85 4.86 -8.52
CA VAL A 115 -14.05 4.66 -7.69
C VAL A 115 -14.64 6.04 -7.42
N PHE A 116 -15.95 6.21 -7.66
CA PHE A 116 -16.66 7.49 -7.58
C PHE A 116 -17.33 7.71 -6.22
#